data_AF-A0A8T9DE32-F1
#
_entry.id   AF-A0A8T9DE32-F1
#
_cell.length_a   1.000
_cell.length_b   1.000
_cell.length_c   1.000
_cell.angle_alpha   90.00
_cell.angle_beta   90.00
_cell.angle_gamma   90.00
#
_symmetry.space_group_name_H-M   'P 1'
#
loop_
_entity.id
_entity.type
_entity.pdbx_description
1 polymer ?
#
loop_
_entity_poly.entity_id
_entity_poly.type
_entity_poly.pdbx_seq_one_letter_code
_entity_poly.pdbx_strand_id
1 'polypeptide(L)'
;MSRCVVIAKVLRREPKGTSSIDHSELWTTFFEEQAYTFTDDQPISAIFERINRIRSDVVEIRLADDGTNYPMRDEQGNLVY
;
A
#
# COMPACT_ATOMS: atom_id res chain seq x y z
N MET A 1 -9.99 9.58 -16.42
CA MET A 1 -8.73 8.88 -16.04
C MET A 1 -9.05 8.06 -14.82
N SER A 2 -9.08 6.74 -14.97
CA SER A 2 -9.36 5.85 -13.84
C SER A 2 -8.08 5.71 -13.02
N ARG A 3 -8.10 6.24 -11.80
CA ARG A 3 -7.01 6.11 -10.84
C ARG A 3 -7.29 4.94 -9.91
N CYS A 4 -6.31 4.07 -9.75
CA CYS A 4 -6.36 2.98 -8.79
C CYS A 4 -5.29 3.22 -7.72
N VAL A 5 -5.56 2.78 -6.50
CA VAL A 5 -4.61 2.75 -5.41
C VAL A 5 -4.18 1.32 -5.21
N VAL A 6 -2.88 1.08 -5.29
CA VAL A 6 -2.29 -0.19 -4.87
C VAL A 6 -1.91 -0.06 -3.42
N ILE A 7 -2.37 -0.99 -2.58
CA ILE A 7 -2.02 -1.08 -1.17
C ILE A 7 -1.24 -2.37 -0.98
N ALA A 8 0.05 -2.25 -0.66
CA ALA A 8 0.93 -3.38 -0.33
C ALA A 8 1.11 -3.46 1.19
N LYS A 9 0.73 -4.59 1.79
CA LYS A 9 1.02 -4.88 3.19
C LYS A 9 2.37 -5.56 3.28
N VAL A 10 3.25 -5.00 4.09
CA VAL A 10 4.64 -5.43 4.21
C VAL A 10 4.94 -5.83 5.65
N LEU A 11 5.72 -6.89 5.84
CA LEU A 11 6.25 -7.32 7.12
C LEU A 11 7.55 -6.58 7.37
N ARG A 12 7.57 -5.73 8.39
CA ARG A 12 8.75 -4.95 8.79
C ARG A 12 9.35 -5.56 10.05
N ARG A 13 10.67 -5.55 10.11
CA ARG A 13 11.44 -5.96 11.27
C ARG A 13 12.42 -4.85 11.62
N GLU A 14 12.33 -4.32 12.82
CA GLU A 14 13.16 -3.21 13.28
C GLU A 14 13.86 -3.55 14.60
N PRO A 15 15.09 -3.08 14.80
CA PRO A 15 15.81 -3.30 16.05
C PRO A 15 15.10 -2.58 17.20
N LYS A 16 14.82 -3.32 18.27
CA LYS A 16 14.15 -2.82 19.49
C LYS A 16 15.15 -2.55 20.62
N GLY A 17 16.43 -2.48 20.29
CA GLY A 17 17.52 -2.40 21.26
C GLY A 17 18.01 -3.77 21.69
N THR A 18 18.66 -3.82 22.84
CA THR A 18 19.38 -4.99 23.32
C THR A 18 18.79 -5.45 24.65
N SER A 19 18.58 -6.75 24.79
CA SER A 19 18.10 -7.36 26.03
C SER A 19 19.06 -7.10 27.20
N SER A 20 18.52 -6.76 28.37
CA SER A 20 19.34 -6.48 29.57
C SER A 20 19.81 -7.74 30.30
N ILE A 21 19.31 -8.93 29.94
CA ILE A 21 19.63 -10.19 30.63
C ILE A 21 20.80 -10.91 29.94
N ASP A 22 20.73 -11.01 28.61
CA ASP A 22 21.62 -11.82 27.78
C ASP A 22 22.32 -11.00 26.68
N HIS A 23 22.12 -9.68 26.64
CA HIS A 23 22.67 -8.78 25.64
C HIS A 23 22.36 -9.14 24.18
N SER A 24 21.30 -9.94 23.95
CA SER A 24 20.85 -10.28 22.60
C SER A 24 20.12 -9.11 21.93
N GLU A 25 20.22 -9.01 20.60
CA GLU A 25 19.45 -8.03 19.83
C GLU A 25 17.97 -8.39 19.86
N LEU A 26 17.15 -7.46 20.35
CA LEU A 26 15.71 -7.57 20.30
C LEU A 26 15.21 -7.01 18.99
N TRP A 27 14.21 -7.67 18.43
CA TRP A 27 13.58 -7.27 17.18
C TRP A 27 12.09 -7.10 17.40
N THR A 28 11.53 -6.04 16.85
CA THR A 28 10.08 -5.87 16.74
C THR A 28 9.68 -6.21 15.32
N THR A 29 8.65 -7.05 15.19
CA THR A 29 8.04 -7.38 13.90
C THR A 29 6.64 -6.80 13.85
N PHE A 30 6.31 -6.05 12.80
CA PHE A 30 4.99 -5.45 12.63
C PHE A 30 4.60 -5.40 11.15
N PHE A 31 3.31 -5.21 10.88
CA PHE A 31 2.80 -4.98 9.54
C PHE A 31 2.69 -3.48 9.26
N GLU A 32 3.13 -3.07 8.08
CA GLU A 32 2.99 -1.71 7.56
C GLU A 32 2.23 -1.78 6.22
N GLU A 33 1.34 -0.82 5.96
CA GLU A 33 0.67 -0.71 4.67
C GLU A 33 1.28 0.45 3.87
N GLN A 34 1.81 0.13 2.68
CA GLN A 34 2.34 1.11 1.74
C GLN A 34 1.37 1.26 0.57
N ALA A 35 0.85 2.46 0.40
CA ALA A 35 -0.10 2.78 -0.67
C ALA A 35 0.55 3.66 -1.74
N TYR A 36 0.26 3.40 -3.01
CA TYR A 36 0.65 4.28 -4.11
C TYR A 36 -0.40 4.33 -5.21
N THR A 37 -0.49 5.48 -5.87
CA THR A 37 -1.40 5.69 -7.00
C THR A 37 -0.82 5.08 -8.26
N PHE A 38 -1.71 4.42 -9.00
CA PHE A 38 -1.52 3.81 -10.29
C PHE A 38 -2.54 4.39 -11.27
N THR A 39 -2.09 4.76 -12.46
CA THR A 39 -2.90 5.41 -13.49
C THR A 39 -3.07 4.49 -14.70
N ASP A 40 -4.11 4.71 -15.48
CA ASP A 40 -4.50 3.89 -16.65
C ASP A 40 -3.48 3.89 -17.79
N ASP A 41 -2.58 4.87 -17.84
CA ASP A 41 -1.44 4.94 -18.76
C ASP A 41 -0.24 4.06 -18.36
N GLN A 42 -0.24 3.52 -17.14
CA GLN A 42 0.83 2.66 -16.64
C GLN A 42 0.51 1.19 -16.89
N PRO A 43 1.49 0.37 -17.35
CA PRO A 43 1.29 -1.07 -17.45
C PRO A 43 1.26 -1.70 -16.05
N ILE A 44 0.57 -2.83 -15.91
CA ILE A 44 0.54 -3.61 -14.66
C ILE A 44 1.95 -3.95 -14.17
N SER A 45 2.93 -4.10 -15.06
CA SER A 45 4.34 -4.32 -14.67
C SER A 45 4.91 -3.21 -13.80
N ALA A 46 4.43 -1.96 -13.93
CA ALA A 46 4.87 -0.85 -13.10
C ALA A 46 4.48 -1.02 -11.61
N ILE A 47 3.40 -1.76 -11.32
CA ILE A 47 3.01 -2.16 -9.96
C ILE A 47 4.10 -3.06 -9.37
N PHE A 48 4.46 -4.12 -10.10
CA PHE A 48 5.48 -5.07 -9.66
C PHE A 48 6.87 -4.44 -9.54
N GLU A 49 7.24 -3.52 -10.44
CA GLU A 49 8.49 -2.77 -10.32
C GLU A 49 8.56 -1.95 -9.03
N ARG A 50 7.45 -1.30 -8.64
CA ARG A 50 7.39 -0.53 -7.39
C ARG A 50 7.43 -1.45 -6.17
N ILE A 51 6.73 -2.57 -6.21
CA ILE A 51 6.73 -3.57 -5.13
C ILE A 51 8.11 -4.20 -4.95
N ASN A 52 8.80 -4.53 -6.04
CA ASN A 52 10.16 -5.08 -6.00
C ASN A 52 11.19 -4.11 -5.40
N ARG A 53 10.90 -2.80 -5.37
CA ARG A 53 11.77 -1.81 -4.69
C ARG A 53 11.56 -1.76 -3.18
N ILE A 54 10.48 -2.34 -2.66
CA ILE A 54 10.22 -2.44 -1.23
C ILE A 54 11.23 -3.45 -0.64
N ARG A 55 12.14 -2.97 0.20
CA ARG A 55 13.14 -3.80 0.89
C ARG A 55 12.55 -4.52 2.12
N SER A 56 11.38 -5.12 1.97
CA SER A 56 10.63 -5.81 3.02
C SER A 56 9.79 -6.92 2.39
N ASP A 57 9.41 -7.92 3.18
CA ASP A 57 8.57 -9.01 2.69
C ASP A 57 7.15 -8.51 2.48
N VAL A 58 6.67 -8.56 1.24
CA VAL A 58 5.29 -8.18 0.88
C VAL A 58 4.40 -9.40 1.12
N VAL A 59 3.43 -9.25 2.01
CA VAL A 59 2.53 -10.35 2.43
C VAL A 59 1.16 -10.28 1.77
N GLU A 60 0.75 -9.09 1.29
CA GLU A 60 -0.56 -8.87 0.68
C GLU A 60 -0.50 -7.69 -0.29
N ILE A 61 -1.21 -7.79 -1.42
CA ILE A 61 -1.38 -6.69 -2.37
C ILE A 61 -2.88 -6.56 -2.65
N ARG A 62 -3.42 -5.36 -2.47
CA ARG A 62 -4.82 -5.02 -2.76
C ARG A 62 -4.89 -3.87 -3.74
N LEU A 63 -5.92 -3.89 -4.58
CA LEU A 63 -6.30 -2.77 -5.43
C LEU A 63 -7.55 -2.14 -4.84
N ALA A 64 -7.51 -0.83 -4.64
CA ALA A 64 -8.65 -0.02 -4.25
C ALA A 64 -8.89 1.04 -5.33
N ASP A 65 -10.16 1.41 -5.55
CA ASP A 65 -10.46 2.65 -6.27
C ASP A 65 -10.03 3.83 -5.38
N ASP A 66 -9.47 4.89 -5.97
CA ASP A 66 -9.06 6.07 -5.20
C ASP A 66 -10.25 6.91 -4.71
N GLY A 67 -11.49 6.50 -5.07
CA GLY A 67 -12.72 7.15 -4.65
C GLY A 67 -12.95 8.48 -5.36
N THR A 68 -12.14 8.83 -6.36
CA THR A 68 -12.36 10.01 -7.22
C THR A 68 -13.16 9.68 -8.49
N ASN A 69 -13.42 8.39 -8.76
CA ASN A 69 -14.31 7.92 -9.83
C ASN A 69 -15.78 7.82 -9.42
N TYR A 70 -16.24 8.52 -8.37
CA TYR A 70 -17.70 8.62 -8.18
C TYR A 70 -18.27 9.51 -9.29
N PRO A 71 -19.24 9.02 -10.08
CA PRO A 71 -20.04 9.91 -10.92
C PRO A 71 -20.59 11.02 -10.02
N MET A 72 -20.35 12.27 -10.42
CA MET A 72 -20.88 13.41 -9.65
C MET A 72 -22.38 13.18 -9.48
N ARG A 73 -22.84 13.23 -8.23
CA ARG A 73 -24.27 13.19 -7.96
C ARG A 73 -24.78 14.63 -7.96
N ASP A 74 -25.91 14.87 -8.63
CA ASP A 74 -26.60 16.15 -8.49
C ASP A 74 -27.10 16.36 -7.05
N GLU A 75 -27.63 17.53 -6.74
CA GLU A 75 -28.20 17.85 -5.42
C GLU A 75 -29.39 16.95 -5.04
N GLN A 76 -29.92 16.16 -5.98
CA GLN A 76 -31.01 15.20 -5.78
C GLN A 76 -30.52 13.74 -5.71
N GLY A 77 -29.21 13.50 -5.82
CA GLY A 77 -28.61 12.17 -5.71
C GLY A 77 -28.55 11.35 -7.01
N ASN A 78 -28.86 11.94 -8.17
CA ASN A 78 -28.78 11.24 -9.47
C ASN A 78 -27.38 11.27 -10.06
N LEU A 79 -27.02 10.24 -10.82
CA LEU A 79 -25.75 10.14 -11.53
C LEU A 79 -25.71 11.17 -12.68
N VAL A 80 -24.73 12.08 -12.65
CA VAL A 80 -24.45 13.02 -13.73
C VAL A 80 -23.34 12.43 -14.60
N TYR A 81 -23.63 12.21 -15.89
CA TYR A 81 -22.69 11.76 -16.91
C TYR A 81 -22.04 12.94 -17.63
#